data_AF-A0A847BHU5-F1
#
_entry.id   AF-A0A847BHU5-F1
#
_cell.length_a   1.000
_cell.length_b   1.000
_cell.length_c   1.000
_cell.angle_alpha   90.00
_cell.angle_beta   90.00
_cell.angle_gamma   90.00
#
_symmetry.space_group_name_H-M   'P 1'
#
loop_
_entity.id
_entity.type
_entity.pdbx_description
1 polymer ?
#
loop_
_entity_poly.entity_id
_entity_poly.type
_entity_poly.pdbx_seq_one_letter_code
_entity_poly.pdbx_strand_id
1 'polypeptide(L)'
;MHIFKTEAEKAREERNKALKDTTIFLGTIASLLRTRNFARWYASNESRFPWAGEPLAKRLRHDLMYQVNQCLDRDYRRLTEIDRLREIARLCEELVEPLEEKGLVKNTKKEKTFRFPRDVDPSQMIFEFLSRRDTVGMIKDLPGSFYVWNVISSLIIYARARDTLVNPTGNVQLERLLTEMGEEYLLSGYPHDLLSHDAHAIRSSVPVKALIVRNAYCSTFLVKEGEDIEHSPGMRVVQIKKSSKAA
;
A
#
# COMPACT_ATOMS: atom_id res chain seq x y z
N MET A 1 -34.81 28.98 4.23
CA MET A 1 -33.67 29.88 4.55
C MET A 1 -32.41 29.03 4.53
N HIS A 2 -31.68 28.99 3.41
CA HIS A 2 -30.41 28.25 3.34
C HIS A 2 -29.30 29.15 3.90
N ILE A 3 -28.79 28.80 5.08
CA ILE A 3 -27.63 29.48 5.66
C ILE A 3 -26.42 29.03 4.84
N PHE A 4 -25.86 29.94 4.05
CA PHE A 4 -24.60 29.70 3.34
C PHE A 4 -23.47 29.66 4.37
N LYS A 5 -22.83 28.50 4.54
CA LYS A 5 -21.60 28.39 5.32
C LYS A 5 -20.51 29.24 4.70
N THR A 6 -19.81 29.99 5.54
CA THR A 6 -18.63 30.75 5.14
C THR A 6 -17.52 29.81 4.65
N GLU A 7 -16.61 30.29 3.80
CA GLU A 7 -15.48 29.49 3.32
C GLU A 7 -14.59 28.98 4.48
N ALA A 8 -14.45 29.78 5.53
CA ALA A 8 -13.74 29.40 6.75
C ALA A 8 -14.41 28.23 7.49
N GLU A 9 -15.75 28.20 7.55
CA GLU A 9 -16.49 27.09 8.14
C GLU A 9 -16.36 25.81 7.32
N LYS A 10 -16.42 25.92 5.98
CA LYS A 10 -16.20 24.77 5.08
C LYS A 10 -14.80 24.19 5.24
N ALA A 11 -13.76 25.04 5.22
CA ALA A 11 -12.38 24.60 5.41
C ALA A 11 -12.15 23.93 6.77
N ARG A 12 -12.81 24.43 7.83
CA ARG A 12 -12.76 23.82 9.16
C ARG A 12 -13.44 22.44 9.20
N GLU A 13 -14.60 22.30 8.56
CA GLU A 13 -15.31 21.02 8.46
C GLU A 13 -14.49 19.98 7.69
N GLU A 14 -13.91 20.36 6.56
CA GLU A 14 -13.04 19.51 5.75
C GLU A 14 -11.81 19.07 6.54
N ARG A 15 -11.16 19.99 7.24
CA ARG A 15 -10.02 19.67 8.12
C ARG A 15 -10.41 18.72 9.24
N ASN A 16 -11.55 18.94 9.90
CA ASN A 16 -12.02 18.06 10.97
C ASN A 16 -12.34 16.66 10.46
N LYS A 17 -12.95 16.56 9.27
CA LYS A 17 -13.19 15.28 8.61
C LYS A 17 -11.89 14.57 8.28
N ALA A 18 -10.93 15.27 7.66
CA ALA A 18 -9.61 14.74 7.34
C ALA A 18 -8.88 14.24 8.59
N LEU A 19 -8.94 14.99 9.70
CA LEU A 19 -8.36 14.61 10.98
C LEU A 19 -9.03 13.35 11.57
N LYS A 20 -10.37 13.28 11.48
CA LYS A 20 -11.13 12.10 11.89
C LYS A 20 -10.73 10.86 11.07
N ASP A 21 -10.70 10.97 9.75
CA ASP A 21 -10.37 9.86 8.86
C ASP A 21 -8.93 9.38 9.06
N THR A 22 -8.01 10.33 9.29
CA THR A 22 -6.59 10.06 9.59
C THR A 22 -6.43 9.27 10.89
N THR A 23 -7.06 9.73 11.97
CA THR A 23 -6.97 9.09 13.29
C THR A 23 -7.61 7.70 13.31
N ILE A 24 -8.74 7.52 12.60
CA ILE A 24 -9.35 6.19 12.40
C ILE A 24 -8.38 5.26 11.65
N PHE A 25 -7.76 5.75 10.59
CA PHE A 25 -6.84 4.98 9.76
C PHE A 25 -5.59 4.55 10.55
N LEU A 26 -4.93 5.48 11.24
CA LEU A 26 -3.77 5.20 12.08
C LEU A 26 -4.10 4.19 13.19
N GLY A 27 -5.23 4.37 13.88
CA GLY A 27 -5.69 3.42 14.90
C GLY A 27 -5.97 2.03 14.32
N THR A 28 -6.55 1.97 13.12
CA THR A 28 -6.85 0.70 12.45
C THR A 28 -5.58 -0.02 11.98
N ILE A 29 -4.59 0.71 11.48
CA ILE A 29 -3.24 0.16 11.20
C ILE A 29 -2.63 -0.40 12.48
N ALA A 30 -2.63 0.37 13.57
CA ALA A 30 -2.08 -0.07 14.84
C ALA A 30 -2.75 -1.37 15.32
N SER A 31 -4.09 -1.41 15.24
CA SER A 31 -4.86 -2.60 15.56
C SER A 31 -4.49 -3.80 14.67
N LEU A 32 -4.32 -3.60 13.35
CA LEU A 32 -3.99 -4.66 12.40
C LEU A 32 -2.62 -5.28 12.67
N LEU A 33 -1.59 -4.44 12.82
CA LEU A 33 -0.19 -4.85 12.97
C LEU A 33 0.06 -5.72 14.21
N ARG A 34 -0.81 -5.61 15.23
CA ARG A 34 -0.72 -6.42 16.45
C ARG A 34 -1.40 -7.78 16.35
N THR A 35 -2.15 -8.05 15.28
CA THR A 35 -2.88 -9.31 15.17
C THR A 35 -1.99 -10.49 14.78
N ARG A 36 -2.35 -11.69 15.25
CA ARG A 36 -1.71 -12.94 14.80
C ARG A 36 -1.95 -13.21 13.31
N ASN A 37 -3.11 -12.82 12.79
CA ASN A 37 -3.45 -12.97 11.37
C ASN A 37 -2.52 -12.14 10.50
N PHE A 38 -2.25 -10.88 10.88
CA PHE A 38 -1.27 -10.06 10.16
C PHE A 38 0.13 -10.67 10.22
N ALA A 39 0.58 -11.16 11.39
CA ALA A 39 1.89 -11.80 11.50
C ALA A 39 2.03 -13.05 10.61
N ARG A 40 0.99 -13.89 10.55
CA ARG A 40 0.93 -15.05 9.64
C ARG A 40 0.91 -14.61 8.18
N TRP A 41 0.09 -13.62 7.84
CA TRP A 41 0.05 -13.05 6.50
C TRP A 41 1.43 -12.54 6.09
N TYR A 42 2.09 -11.74 6.92
CA TYR A 42 3.41 -11.16 6.65
C TYR A 42 4.49 -12.22 6.39
N ALA A 43 4.49 -13.30 7.17
CA ALA A 43 5.44 -14.41 7.05
C ALA A 43 5.17 -15.33 5.85
N SER A 44 3.98 -15.26 5.24
CA SER A 44 3.62 -16.08 4.09
C SER A 44 4.33 -15.60 2.81
N ASN A 45 4.86 -16.55 2.05
CA ASN A 45 5.41 -16.35 0.70
C ASN A 45 4.46 -16.82 -0.40
N GLU A 46 3.17 -16.97 -0.07
CA GLU A 46 2.16 -17.42 -1.02
C GLU A 46 2.20 -16.59 -2.31
N SER A 47 2.17 -17.30 -3.43
CA SER A 47 2.13 -16.75 -4.78
C SER A 47 1.45 -17.76 -5.70
N ARG A 48 0.68 -17.26 -6.66
CA ARG A 48 0.12 -18.08 -7.74
C ARG A 48 1.13 -18.37 -8.85
N PHE A 49 2.27 -17.67 -8.85
CA PHE A 49 3.33 -17.85 -9.82
C PHE A 49 4.33 -18.91 -9.33
N PRO A 50 4.54 -20.02 -10.06
CA PRO A 50 5.47 -21.07 -9.65
C PRO A 50 6.92 -20.61 -9.52
N TRP A 51 7.29 -19.54 -10.24
CA TRP A 51 8.63 -18.97 -10.22
C TRP A 51 8.88 -18.05 -9.02
N ALA A 52 7.86 -17.59 -8.30
CA ALA A 52 8.03 -16.62 -7.21
C ALA A 52 8.44 -17.34 -5.92
N GLY A 53 9.72 -17.27 -5.57
CA GLY A 53 10.30 -17.97 -4.44
C GLY A 53 10.53 -17.11 -3.20
N GLU A 54 11.25 -17.70 -2.25
CA GLU A 54 11.76 -17.02 -1.04
C GLU A 54 12.63 -15.79 -1.37
N PRO A 55 13.52 -15.80 -2.39
CA PRO A 55 14.36 -14.64 -2.68
C PRO A 55 13.56 -13.36 -2.95
N LEU A 56 12.51 -13.44 -3.79
CA LEU A 56 11.62 -12.31 -4.04
C LEU A 56 10.86 -11.89 -2.77
N ALA A 57 10.29 -12.84 -2.03
CA ALA A 57 9.57 -12.53 -0.80
C ALA A 57 10.47 -11.83 0.25
N LYS A 58 11.71 -12.29 0.40
CA LYS A 58 12.73 -11.68 1.25
C LYS A 58 13.10 -10.28 0.77
N ARG A 59 13.24 -10.06 -0.54
CA ARG A 59 13.48 -8.72 -1.11
C ARG A 59 12.36 -7.75 -0.78
N LEU A 60 11.10 -8.16 -0.97
CA LEU A 60 9.93 -7.31 -0.66
C LEU A 60 9.84 -6.98 0.84
N ARG A 61 10.12 -7.95 1.73
CA ARG A 61 10.20 -7.71 3.17
C ARG A 61 11.34 -6.77 3.54
N HIS A 62 12.52 -6.96 2.95
CA HIS A 62 13.68 -6.12 3.18
C HIS A 62 13.40 -4.65 2.84
N ASP A 63 12.74 -4.38 1.71
CA ASP A 63 12.44 -3.03 1.25
C ASP A 63 11.41 -2.33 2.18
N LEU A 64 10.45 -3.08 2.73
CA LEU A 64 9.58 -2.58 3.82
C LEU A 64 10.37 -2.32 5.11
N MET A 65 11.22 -3.28 5.53
CA MET A 65 12.01 -3.17 6.74
C MET A 65 13.02 -2.02 6.70
N TYR A 66 13.47 -1.61 5.52
CA TYR A 66 14.29 -0.41 5.36
C TYR A 66 13.59 0.82 5.98
N GLN A 67 12.34 1.10 5.60
CA GLN A 67 11.60 2.24 6.18
C GLN A 67 11.30 2.06 7.66
N VAL A 68 10.97 0.83 8.09
CA VAL A 68 10.74 0.53 9.51
C VAL A 68 11.98 0.86 10.34
N ASN A 69 13.18 0.47 9.86
CA ASN A 69 14.44 0.73 10.57
C ASN A 69 14.88 2.21 10.54
N GLN A 70 14.38 3.01 9.59
CA GLN A 70 14.57 4.47 9.60
C GLN A 70 13.66 5.15 10.62
N CYS A 71 12.46 4.60 10.85
CA CYS A 71 11.51 5.14 11.81
C CYS A 71 11.84 4.78 13.27
N LEU A 72 12.46 3.62 13.50
CA LEU A 72 12.76 3.13 14.84
C LEU A 72 14.19 3.44 15.29
N ASP A 73 14.35 3.67 16.60
CA ASP A 73 15.66 3.79 17.21
C ASP A 73 16.50 2.51 17.05
N ARG A 74 17.82 2.65 17.16
CA ARG A 74 18.77 1.56 16.91
C ARG A 74 18.54 0.34 17.79
N ASP A 75 18.05 0.53 19.02
CA ASP A 75 17.83 -0.56 19.97
C ASP A 75 16.72 -1.51 19.51
N TYR A 76 15.71 -0.99 18.80
CA TYR A 76 14.62 -1.79 18.24
C TYR A 76 15.05 -2.64 17.03
N ARG A 77 16.21 -2.36 16.42
CA ARG A 77 16.75 -3.15 15.30
C ARG A 77 17.22 -4.54 15.72
N ARG A 78 17.25 -4.85 17.01
CA ARG A 78 17.52 -6.20 17.53
C ARG A 78 16.26 -7.07 17.61
N LEU A 79 15.08 -6.45 17.55
CA LEU A 79 13.80 -7.15 17.57
C LEU A 79 13.56 -7.92 16.27
N THR A 80 12.65 -8.90 16.33
CA THR A 80 12.13 -9.56 15.13
C THR A 80 11.40 -8.55 14.24
N GLU A 81 11.28 -8.83 12.93
CA GLU A 81 10.57 -7.94 12.00
C GLU A 81 9.12 -7.67 12.44
N ILE A 82 8.43 -8.70 12.94
CA ILE A 82 7.06 -8.57 13.47
C ILE A 82 7.02 -7.67 14.71
N ASP A 83 7.98 -7.80 15.61
CA ASP A 83 8.02 -6.95 16.82
C ASP A 83 8.35 -5.50 16.48
N ARG A 84 9.18 -5.25 15.46
CA ARG A 84 9.38 -3.89 14.92
C ARG A 84 8.09 -3.32 14.33
N LEU A 85 7.31 -4.11 13.60
CA LEU A 85 5.99 -3.68 13.10
C LEU A 85 4.99 -3.40 14.24
N ARG A 86 5.08 -4.13 15.36
CA ARG A 86 4.29 -3.82 16.57
C ARG A 86 4.72 -2.52 17.24
N GLU A 87 5.99 -2.15 17.15
CA GLU A 87 6.47 -0.85 17.62
C GLU A 87 5.93 0.29 16.75
N ILE A 88 5.90 0.11 15.43
CA ILE A 88 5.20 1.05 14.52
C ILE A 88 3.73 1.21 14.91
N ALA A 89 3.06 0.13 15.31
CA ALA A 89 1.69 0.20 15.81
C ALA A 89 1.56 1.10 17.06
N ARG A 90 2.55 1.06 17.95
CA ARG A 90 2.62 1.95 19.13
C ARG A 90 2.80 3.41 18.71
N LEU A 91 3.73 3.69 17.79
CA LEU A 91 3.94 5.06 17.27
C LEU A 91 2.68 5.62 16.59
N CYS A 92 1.93 4.78 15.85
CA CYS A 92 0.65 5.19 15.28
C CYS A 92 -0.37 5.62 16.35
N GLU A 93 -0.38 4.98 17.52
CA GLU A 93 -1.27 5.36 18.63
C GLU A 93 -0.81 6.66 19.30
N GLU A 94 0.50 6.84 19.51
CA GLU A 94 1.06 8.08 20.06
C GLU A 94 0.77 9.31 19.19
N LEU A 95 0.62 9.13 17.87
CA LEU A 95 0.17 10.21 16.98
C LEU A 95 -1.32 10.57 17.16
N VAL A 96 -2.14 9.61 17.59
CA VAL A 96 -3.59 9.77 17.74
C VAL A 96 -3.97 10.31 19.11
N GLU A 97 -3.30 9.85 20.17
CA GLU A 97 -3.63 10.17 21.56
C GLU A 97 -3.74 11.69 21.84
N PRO A 98 -2.76 12.54 21.47
CA PRO A 98 -2.84 13.97 21.75
C PRO A 98 -4.00 14.68 21.03
N LEU A 99 -4.45 14.14 19.89
CA LEU A 99 -5.57 14.70 19.11
C LEU A 99 -6.91 14.39 19.79
N GLU A 100 -7.02 13.22 20.43
CA GLU A 100 -8.19 12.80 21.18
C GLU A 100 -8.26 13.51 22.55
N GLU A 101 -7.13 13.61 23.26
CA GLU A 101 -7.04 14.31 24.55
C GLU A 101 -7.40 15.80 24.46
N LYS A 102 -6.98 16.46 23.38
CA LYS A 102 -7.35 17.87 23.11
C LYS A 102 -8.79 18.04 22.63
N GLY A 103 -9.55 16.95 22.49
CA GLY A 103 -10.93 16.97 22.02
C GLY A 103 -11.09 17.41 20.56
N LEU A 104 -10.01 17.40 19.77
CA LEU A 104 -10.03 17.78 18.36
C LEU A 104 -10.72 16.70 17.50
N VAL A 105 -10.69 15.46 17.96
CA VAL A 105 -11.40 14.33 17.37
C VAL A 105 -12.05 13.49 18.46
N LYS A 106 -13.23 12.94 18.17
CA LYS A 106 -13.88 11.92 19.00
C LYS A 106 -14.14 10.68 18.15
N ASN A 107 -13.29 9.67 18.30
CA ASN A 107 -13.45 8.36 17.69
C ASN A 107 -13.70 7.30 18.75
N THR A 108 -14.56 6.35 18.44
CA THR A 108 -14.77 5.18 19.27
C THR A 108 -13.63 4.17 19.06
N LYS A 109 -13.35 3.37 20.09
CA LYS A 109 -12.44 2.21 19.96
C LYS A 109 -12.87 1.27 18.83
N LYS A 110 -14.19 1.13 18.60
CA LYS A 110 -14.75 0.29 17.53
C LYS A 110 -14.35 0.79 16.14
N GLU A 111 -14.41 2.10 15.89
CA GLU A 111 -13.98 2.70 14.61
C GLU A 111 -12.49 2.46 14.34
N LYS A 112 -11.65 2.42 15.38
CA LYS A 112 -10.19 2.23 15.28
C LYS A 112 -9.74 0.77 15.30
N THR A 113 -10.64 -0.20 15.47
CA THR A 113 -10.25 -1.62 15.60
C THR A 113 -10.36 -2.35 14.26
N PHE A 114 -9.27 -2.95 13.80
CA PHE A 114 -9.30 -3.89 12.68
C PHE A 114 -9.86 -5.23 13.16
N ARG A 115 -10.95 -5.70 12.54
CA ARG A 115 -11.61 -6.96 12.91
C ARG A 115 -11.60 -7.92 11.74
N PHE A 116 -11.26 -9.17 12.02
CA PHE A 116 -11.41 -10.28 11.10
C PHE A 116 -12.75 -10.98 11.37
N PRO A 117 -13.73 -10.93 10.46
CA PRO A 117 -14.90 -11.79 10.53
C PRO A 117 -14.48 -13.26 10.50
N ARG A 118 -15.29 -14.16 11.09
CA ARG A 118 -14.94 -15.59 11.18
C ARG A 118 -14.91 -16.29 9.81
N ASP A 119 -15.75 -15.82 8.88
CA ASP A 119 -15.99 -16.50 7.60
C ASP A 119 -15.32 -15.79 6.41
N VAL A 120 -14.36 -14.91 6.67
CA VAL A 120 -13.65 -14.14 5.63
C VAL A 120 -12.16 -14.45 5.71
N ASP A 121 -11.54 -14.69 4.55
CA ASP A 121 -10.10 -14.88 4.45
C ASP A 121 -9.34 -13.66 4.98
N PRO A 122 -8.46 -13.82 5.99
CA PRO A 122 -7.65 -12.74 6.50
C PRO A 122 -6.78 -12.05 5.45
N SER A 123 -6.27 -12.77 4.45
CA SER A 123 -5.43 -12.17 3.41
C SER A 123 -6.23 -11.19 2.56
N GLN A 124 -7.43 -11.57 2.10
CA GLN A 124 -8.32 -10.67 1.37
C GLN A 124 -8.66 -9.40 2.17
N MET A 125 -8.98 -9.53 3.46
CA MET A 125 -9.25 -8.38 4.34
C MET A 125 -8.06 -7.42 4.43
N ILE A 126 -6.83 -7.95 4.53
CA ILE A 126 -5.62 -7.15 4.60
C ILE A 126 -5.36 -6.43 3.28
N PHE A 127 -5.54 -7.12 2.14
CA PHE A 127 -5.41 -6.50 0.83
C PHE A 127 -6.47 -5.41 0.63
N GLU A 128 -7.73 -5.64 0.97
CA GLU A 128 -8.76 -4.61 0.86
C GLU A 128 -8.42 -3.35 1.68
N PHE A 129 -7.89 -3.52 2.88
CA PHE A 129 -7.53 -2.40 3.73
C PHE A 129 -6.22 -1.68 3.37
N LEU A 130 -5.15 -2.40 3.00
CA LEU A 130 -3.85 -1.80 2.70
C LEU A 130 -3.63 -1.54 1.20
N SER A 131 -4.07 -2.44 0.33
CA SER A 131 -3.84 -2.34 -1.12
C SER A 131 -4.82 -1.35 -1.78
N ARG A 132 -6.10 -1.39 -1.37
CA ARG A 132 -7.21 -0.71 -2.06
C ARG A 132 -7.71 0.56 -1.38
N ARG A 133 -7.31 0.83 -0.14
CA ARG A 133 -7.76 2.03 0.57
C ARG A 133 -7.10 3.28 0.02
N ASP A 134 -7.93 4.27 -0.30
CA ASP A 134 -7.45 5.60 -0.64
C ASP A 134 -7.01 6.34 0.64
N THR A 135 -5.85 6.98 0.55
CA THR A 135 -5.28 7.83 1.60
C THR A 135 -5.23 9.30 1.19
N VAL A 136 -5.78 9.64 0.02
CA VAL A 136 -5.97 11.02 -0.43
C VAL A 136 -6.84 11.77 0.57
N GLY A 137 -6.39 12.97 0.94
CA GLY A 137 -7.08 13.83 1.91
C GLY A 137 -6.74 13.54 3.39
N MET A 138 -5.92 12.54 3.70
CA MET A 138 -5.41 12.34 5.06
C MET A 138 -4.34 13.37 5.43
N ILE A 139 -4.28 13.74 6.71
CA ILE A 139 -3.34 14.72 7.28
C ILE A 139 -2.02 14.01 7.55
N LYS A 140 -0.98 14.34 6.78
CA LYS A 140 0.33 13.68 6.83
C LYS A 140 1.39 14.44 7.61
N ASP A 141 1.11 15.71 7.91
CA ASP A 141 1.97 16.70 8.55
C ASP A 141 1.70 16.83 10.06
N LEU A 142 1.31 15.74 10.72
CA LEU A 142 1.23 15.71 12.19
C LEU A 142 2.65 15.82 12.79
N PRO A 143 2.82 16.46 13.96
CA PRO A 143 4.12 16.51 14.62
C PRO A 143 4.69 15.10 14.82
N GLY A 144 5.92 14.86 14.33
CA GLY A 144 6.60 13.56 14.44
C GLY A 144 6.10 12.47 13.48
N SER A 145 5.15 12.73 12.58
CA SER A 145 4.53 11.67 11.77
C SER A 145 5.28 11.31 10.48
N PHE A 146 6.31 12.07 10.08
CA PHE A 146 6.98 11.88 8.78
C PHE A 146 7.47 10.44 8.58
N TYR A 147 8.25 9.91 9.52
CA TYR A 147 8.77 8.55 9.41
C TYR A 147 7.69 7.47 9.52
N VAL A 148 6.65 7.69 10.34
CA VAL A 148 5.50 6.79 10.45
C VAL A 148 4.76 6.71 9.11
N TRP A 149 4.53 7.83 8.43
CA TRP A 149 3.90 7.86 7.11
C TRP A 149 4.75 7.21 6.01
N ASN A 150 6.08 7.32 6.09
CA ASN A 150 6.96 6.59 5.18
C ASN A 150 6.82 5.07 5.37
N VAL A 151 6.76 4.61 6.62
CA VAL A 151 6.51 3.19 6.92
C VAL A 151 5.15 2.74 6.42
N ILE A 152 4.09 3.52 6.66
CA ILE A 152 2.73 3.22 6.17
C ILE A 152 2.72 3.13 4.64
N SER A 153 3.40 4.06 3.96
CA SER A 153 3.50 4.06 2.50
C SER A 153 4.22 2.80 2.00
N SER A 154 5.32 2.39 2.63
CA SER A 154 6.00 1.14 2.31
C SER A 154 5.17 -0.09 2.63
N LEU A 155 4.37 -0.08 3.70
CA LEU A 155 3.47 -1.17 4.05
C LEU A 155 2.38 -1.35 2.98
N ILE A 156 1.83 -0.25 2.46
CA ILE A 156 0.89 -0.24 1.34
C ILE A 156 1.55 -0.81 0.08
N ILE A 157 2.77 -0.37 -0.24
CA ILE A 157 3.54 -0.87 -1.39
C ILE A 157 3.79 -2.38 -1.27
N TYR A 158 4.20 -2.85 -0.08
CA TYR A 158 4.38 -4.27 0.21
C TYR A 158 3.07 -5.06 0.04
N ALA A 159 1.96 -4.56 0.59
CA ALA A 159 0.66 -5.19 0.48
C ALA A 159 0.18 -5.27 -0.98
N ARG A 160 0.38 -4.22 -1.79
CA ARG A 160 0.05 -4.19 -3.22
C ARG A 160 0.89 -5.18 -4.02
N ALA A 161 2.20 -5.23 -3.76
CA ALA A 161 3.08 -6.19 -4.40
C ALA A 161 2.64 -7.63 -4.13
N ARG A 162 2.29 -7.94 -2.88
CA ARG A 162 1.76 -9.26 -2.51
C ARG A 162 0.39 -9.56 -3.08
N ASP A 163 -0.49 -8.56 -3.14
CA ASP A 163 -1.79 -8.69 -3.78
C ASP A 163 -1.63 -9.09 -5.26
N THR A 164 -0.62 -8.56 -5.97
CA THR A 164 -0.32 -8.95 -7.37
C THR A 164 0.19 -10.40 -7.49
N LEU A 165 0.95 -10.88 -6.51
CA LEU A 165 1.48 -12.24 -6.48
C LEU A 165 0.41 -13.29 -6.12
N VAL A 166 -0.54 -12.93 -5.26
CA VAL A 166 -1.58 -13.86 -4.78
C VAL A 166 -2.83 -13.82 -5.65
N ASN A 167 -3.25 -12.64 -6.10
CA ASN A 167 -4.50 -12.45 -6.84
C ASN A 167 -4.25 -12.08 -8.31
N PRO A 168 -5.15 -12.47 -9.23
CA PRO A 168 -5.15 -11.94 -10.58
C PRO A 168 -5.32 -10.41 -10.60
N THR A 169 -4.59 -9.74 -11.48
CA THR A 169 -4.67 -8.29 -11.71
C THR A 169 -5.90 -7.88 -12.52
N GLY A 170 -6.58 -8.85 -13.15
CA GLY A 170 -7.73 -8.60 -14.01
C GLY A 170 -7.39 -8.02 -15.39
N ASN A 171 -6.10 -7.85 -15.72
CA ASN A 171 -5.64 -7.37 -17.03
C ASN A 171 -4.77 -8.41 -17.74
N VAL A 172 -5.24 -8.92 -18.87
CA VAL A 172 -4.59 -10.03 -19.60
C VAL A 172 -3.16 -9.70 -20.03
N GLN A 173 -2.87 -8.46 -20.42
CA GLN A 173 -1.54 -8.07 -20.89
C GLN A 173 -0.54 -7.97 -19.73
N LEU A 174 -0.96 -7.44 -18.58
CA LEU A 174 -0.15 -7.46 -17.37
C LEU A 174 0.08 -8.89 -16.86
N GLU A 175 -0.94 -9.74 -16.86
CA GLU A 175 -0.83 -11.15 -16.47
C GLU A 175 0.20 -11.91 -17.31
N ARG A 176 0.15 -11.69 -18.63
CA ARG A 176 1.12 -12.27 -19.55
C ARG A 176 2.53 -11.77 -19.26
N LEU A 177 2.70 -10.46 -19.04
CA LEU A 177 4.01 -9.88 -18.71
C LEU A 177 4.58 -10.46 -17.41
N LEU A 178 3.77 -10.55 -16.35
CA LEU A 178 4.19 -11.12 -15.06
C LEU A 178 4.63 -12.59 -15.22
N THR A 179 3.94 -13.35 -16.06
CA THR A 179 4.29 -14.74 -16.34
C THR A 179 5.60 -14.86 -17.13
N GLU A 180 5.87 -13.93 -18.06
CA GLU A 180 7.06 -13.93 -18.93
C GLU A 180 8.35 -13.50 -18.21
N MET A 181 8.29 -12.54 -17.28
CA MET A 181 9.49 -11.91 -16.71
C MET A 181 10.21 -12.77 -15.65
N GLY A 182 9.46 -13.51 -14.83
CA GLY A 182 10.02 -14.40 -13.82
C GLY A 182 10.72 -13.69 -12.64
N GLU A 183 11.31 -14.49 -11.75
CA GLU A 183 11.91 -13.99 -10.49
C GLU A 183 13.22 -13.22 -10.72
N GLU A 184 14.09 -13.72 -11.60
CA GLU A 184 15.40 -13.14 -11.87
C GLU A 184 15.29 -11.68 -12.34
N TYR A 185 14.36 -11.43 -13.26
CA TYR A 185 14.06 -10.08 -13.72
C TYR A 185 13.63 -9.18 -12.56
N LEU A 186 12.65 -9.61 -11.75
CA LEU A 186 12.15 -8.80 -10.63
C LEU A 186 13.23 -8.47 -9.60
N LEU A 187 14.16 -9.40 -9.36
CA LEU A 187 15.28 -9.20 -8.43
C LEU A 187 16.38 -8.28 -8.97
N SER A 188 16.50 -8.15 -10.29
CA SER A 188 17.54 -7.32 -10.94
C SER A 188 17.34 -5.81 -10.79
N GLY A 189 16.21 -5.33 -10.25
CA GLY A 189 15.91 -3.91 -10.17
C GLY A 189 14.88 -3.55 -9.09
N TYR A 190 13.84 -2.82 -9.49
CA TYR A 190 12.77 -2.27 -8.67
C TYR A 190 11.48 -3.08 -8.88
N PRO A 191 11.27 -4.19 -8.16
CA PRO A 191 10.10 -5.04 -8.33
C PRO A 191 8.78 -4.32 -7.98
N HIS A 192 8.85 -3.28 -7.14
CA HIS A 192 7.69 -2.50 -6.74
C HIS A 192 7.08 -1.65 -7.86
N ASP A 193 7.85 -1.28 -8.88
CA ASP A 193 7.31 -0.57 -10.05
C ASP A 193 6.20 -1.44 -10.67
N LEU A 194 6.56 -2.67 -11.05
CA LEU A 194 5.64 -3.61 -11.69
C LEU A 194 4.61 -4.22 -10.73
N LEU A 195 5.06 -4.74 -9.58
CA LEU A 195 4.19 -5.51 -8.68
C LEU A 195 3.26 -4.61 -7.85
N SER A 196 3.64 -3.37 -7.57
CA SER A 196 2.83 -2.46 -6.73
C SER A 196 2.26 -1.31 -7.54
N HIS A 197 3.10 -0.41 -8.08
CA HIS A 197 2.64 0.84 -8.66
C HIS A 197 1.80 0.60 -9.92
N ASP A 198 2.33 -0.16 -10.86
CA ASP A 198 1.71 -0.39 -12.16
C ASP A 198 0.48 -1.29 -12.04
N ALA A 199 0.63 -2.42 -11.32
CA ALA A 199 -0.48 -3.33 -11.08
C ALA A 199 -1.63 -2.67 -10.30
N HIS A 200 -1.33 -1.77 -9.35
CA HIS A 200 -2.37 -1.04 -8.64
C HIS A 200 -3.07 -0.03 -9.54
N ALA A 201 -2.34 0.76 -10.32
CA ALA A 201 -2.95 1.74 -11.23
C ALA A 201 -3.90 1.07 -12.25
N ILE A 202 -3.47 -0.08 -12.80
CA ILE A 202 -4.28 -0.88 -13.72
C ILE A 202 -5.55 -1.42 -13.03
N ARG A 203 -5.44 -1.92 -11.79
CA ARG A 203 -6.60 -2.38 -11.00
C ARG A 203 -7.56 -1.26 -10.62
N SER A 204 -7.03 -0.08 -10.31
CA SER A 204 -7.80 1.11 -9.93
C SER A 204 -8.45 1.81 -11.12
N SER A 205 -8.47 1.18 -12.31
CA SER A 205 -9.07 1.72 -13.53
C SER A 205 -8.52 3.09 -13.95
N VAL A 206 -7.27 3.38 -13.60
CA VAL A 206 -6.57 4.54 -14.15
C VAL A 206 -6.51 4.35 -15.69
N PRO A 207 -6.79 5.39 -16.50
CA PRO A 207 -6.70 5.29 -17.95
C PRO A 207 -5.25 5.09 -18.40
N VAL A 208 -4.81 3.83 -18.43
CA VAL A 208 -3.46 3.43 -18.84
C VAL A 208 -3.51 2.99 -20.30
N LYS A 209 -2.66 3.60 -21.14
CA LYS A 209 -2.47 3.26 -22.55
C LYS A 209 -1.45 2.12 -22.70
N ALA A 210 -0.31 2.24 -22.04
CA ALA A 210 0.77 1.27 -22.15
C ALA A 210 1.61 1.21 -20.86
N LEU A 211 2.36 0.13 -20.75
CA LEU A 211 3.41 -0.06 -19.76
C LEU A 211 4.74 -0.17 -20.50
N ILE A 212 5.71 0.65 -20.13
CA ILE A 212 7.07 0.59 -20.67
C ILE A 212 7.92 -0.23 -19.71
N VAL A 213 8.62 -1.21 -20.26
CA VAL A 213 9.39 -2.21 -19.51
C VAL A 213 10.83 -2.18 -20.00
N ARG A 214 11.80 -2.02 -19.09
CA ARG A 214 13.22 -2.18 -19.43
C ARG A 214 13.55 -3.65 -19.53
N ASN A 215 14.21 -4.09 -20.60
CA ASN A 215 14.53 -5.52 -20.77
C ASN A 215 15.70 -5.98 -19.88
N ALA A 216 16.64 -5.08 -19.58
CA ALA A 216 17.88 -5.44 -18.88
C ALA A 216 17.75 -5.58 -17.36
N TYR A 217 16.78 -4.89 -16.75
CA TYR A 217 16.50 -4.97 -15.32
C TYR A 217 15.08 -4.51 -15.00
N CYS A 218 14.53 -4.93 -13.86
CA CYS A 218 13.19 -4.52 -13.47
C CYS A 218 13.10 -3.02 -13.21
N SER A 219 12.49 -2.31 -14.14
CA SER A 219 12.02 -0.94 -13.97
C SER A 219 10.96 -0.69 -15.03
N THR A 220 9.87 -0.10 -14.59
CA THR A 220 8.69 0.08 -15.42
C THR A 220 8.06 1.43 -15.18
N PHE A 221 7.35 1.95 -16.18
CA PHE A 221 6.55 3.15 -16.01
C PHE A 221 5.31 3.12 -16.92
N LEU A 222 4.22 3.66 -16.42
CA LEU A 222 2.95 3.74 -17.13
C LEU A 222 2.94 4.94 -18.07
N VAL A 223 2.30 4.74 -19.22
CA VAL A 223 1.88 5.81 -20.13
C VAL A 223 0.38 5.91 -20.06
N LYS A 224 -0.14 7.10 -19.72
CA LYS A 224 -1.58 7.34 -19.61
C LYS A 224 -2.21 7.58 -20.99
N GLU A 225 -3.53 7.48 -21.06
CA GLU A 225 -4.27 7.95 -22.24
C GLU A 225 -3.95 9.43 -22.50
N GLY A 226 -3.60 9.77 -23.75
CA GLY A 226 -3.21 11.12 -24.15
C GLY A 226 -1.71 11.43 -24.05
N GLU A 227 -0.90 10.57 -23.43
CA GLU A 227 0.56 10.71 -23.40
C GLU A 227 1.21 9.97 -24.59
N ASP A 228 2.34 10.52 -25.06
CA ASP A 228 3.15 9.90 -26.11
C ASP A 228 3.96 8.73 -25.57
N ILE A 229 4.14 7.71 -26.42
CA ILE A 229 4.98 6.56 -26.08
C ILE A 229 6.40 6.89 -26.53
N GLU A 230 7.26 7.17 -25.57
CA GLU A 230 8.69 7.33 -25.84
C GLU A 230 9.32 5.96 -26.11
N HIS A 231 10.00 5.85 -27.25
CA HIS A 231 10.75 4.65 -27.62
C HIS A 231 12.24 4.88 -27.33
N SER A 232 12.81 4.02 -26.50
CA SER A 232 14.26 3.97 -26.25
C SER A 232 14.79 2.56 -26.48
N PRO A 233 16.04 2.41 -26.97
CA PRO A 233 16.70 1.10 -27.08
C PRO A 233 16.66 0.33 -25.75
N GLY A 234 16.40 -0.97 -25.81
CA GLY A 234 16.32 -1.82 -24.62
C GLY A 234 15.01 -1.72 -23.83
N MET A 235 14.01 -1.00 -24.34
CA MET A 235 12.66 -0.97 -23.76
C MET A 235 11.66 -1.74 -24.62
N ARG A 236 10.71 -2.41 -23.96
CA ARG A 236 9.55 -3.06 -24.55
C ARG A 236 8.29 -2.31 -24.15
N VAL A 237 7.39 -2.12 -25.10
CA VAL A 237 6.07 -1.52 -24.87
C VAL A 237 5.03 -2.64 -24.73
N VAL A 238 4.30 -2.65 -23.62
CA VAL A 238 3.16 -3.54 -23.39
C VAL A 238 1.90 -2.70 -23.43
N GLN A 239 1.11 -2.86 -24.49
CA GLN A 239 -0.16 -2.16 -24.64
C GLN A 239 -1.17 -2.67 -23.60
N ILE A 240 -1.72 -1.77 -22.79
CA ILE A 240 -2.70 -2.11 -21.77
C ILE A 240 -4.08 -1.86 -22.35
N LYS A 241 -4.81 -2.93 -22.65
CA LYS A 241 -6.20 -2.80 -23.10
C LYS A 241 -7.11 -2.76 -21.88
N LYS A 242 -8.13 -1.89 -21.90
CA LYS A 242 -9.21 -1.96 -20.92
C LYS A 242 -9.82 -3.35 -20.99
N SER A 243 -9.86 -4.04 -19.86
CA SER A 243 -10.58 -5.31 -19.76
C SER A 243 -12.04 -5.03 -20.12
N SER A 244 -12.51 -5.55 -21.25
CA SER A 244 -13.92 -5.56 -21.58
C SER A 244 -14.63 -6.22 -20.39
N LYS A 245 -15.57 -5.52 -19.75
CA LYS A 245 -16.41 -6.13 -18.72
C LYS A 245 -16.90 -7.47 -19.27
N ALA A 246 -16.63 -8.56 -18.55
CA ALA A 246 -17.35 -9.80 -18.79
C ALA A 246 -18.84 -9.45 -18.64
N ALA A 247 -19.57 -9.59 -19.75
CA ALA A 247 -21.01 -9.43 -19.80
C ALA A 247 -21.70 -10.54 -18.99
#